data_AF-A6IR68-F1
#
_entry.id   AF-A6IR68-F1
#
_cell.length_a   1.000
_cell.length_b   1.000
_cell.length_c   1.000
_cell.angle_alpha   90.00
_cell.angle_beta   90.00
_cell.angle_gamma   90.00
#
_symmetry.space_group_name_H-M   'P 1'
#
loop_
_entity.id
_entity.type
_entity.pdbx_description
1 polymer ?
#
loop_
_entity_poly.entity_id
_entity_poly.type
_entity_poly.pdbx_seq_one_letter_code
_entity_poly.pdbx_strand_id
1 'polypeptide(L)'
;MGGGLIERYVAAMVLSAAGYLGSLASALFTAYAVNGKSPRQWGKGLMEVLPEAKAYVTQSGYFVKENLQHWSYFEKEWEKYLELRGILDGKSAPVFPKPFGVKERDQFYIEVSYSGWGGSSGHDAPMIAYDALLAAGDSWKELAHRAFFHGGDSDSTATIAGCWWGVMHGFKGVNPSNYEKLEYRQRLEEAGRALYSLGSKEDTILGP
;
A
#
# COMPACT_ATOMS: atom_id res chain seq x y z
N MET A 1 28.40 -21.22 17.88
CA MET A 1 28.06 -19.78 17.88
C MET A 1 28.10 -19.24 16.45
N GLY A 2 27.07 -19.52 15.64
CA GLY A 2 27.07 -19.11 14.22
C GLY A 2 25.71 -19.05 13.52
N GLY A 3 24.67 -19.69 14.05
CA GLY A 3 23.32 -19.64 13.45
C GLY A 3 22.54 -18.35 13.70
N GLY A 4 22.85 -17.62 14.78
CA GLY A 4 22.05 -16.47 15.20
C GLY A 4 22.18 -15.21 14.34
N LEU A 5 23.21 -15.08 13.51
CA LEU A 5 23.35 -13.91 12.64
C LEU A 5 22.52 -14.07 11.36
N ILE A 6 22.52 -15.25 10.75
CA ILE A 6 21.78 -15.50 9.50
C ILE A 6 20.27 -15.51 9.76
N GLU A 7 19.80 -16.10 10.85
CA GLU A 7 18.38 -16.03 11.25
C GLU A 7 17.93 -14.58 11.53
N ARG A 8 18.81 -13.77 12.13
CA ARG A 8 18.53 -12.33 12.34
C ARG A 8 18.56 -11.52 11.04
N TYR A 9 19.41 -11.89 10.08
CA TYR A 9 19.48 -11.22 8.77
C TYR A 9 18.31 -11.60 7.87
N VAL A 10 17.85 -12.86 7.90
CA VAL A 10 16.62 -13.29 7.20
C VAL A 10 15.39 -12.65 7.85
N ALA A 11 15.41 -12.43 9.17
CA ALA A 11 14.39 -11.63 9.86
C ALA A 11 14.34 -10.15 9.47
N ALA A 12 15.45 -9.59 9.02
CA ALA A 12 15.54 -8.19 8.62
C ALA A 12 14.95 -7.92 7.22
N MET A 13 14.75 -8.94 6.37
CA MET A 13 14.20 -8.78 5.01
C MET A 13 12.66 -8.76 4.97
N VAL A 14 11.99 -8.25 6.03
CA VAL A 14 10.52 -8.21 6.22
C VAL A 14 9.92 -9.45 6.92
N LEU A 15 10.43 -9.84 8.10
CA LEU A 15 9.72 -10.77 9.00
C LEU A 15 8.87 -10.08 10.09
N SER A 16 8.73 -8.75 10.05
CA SER A 16 7.80 -8.05 10.96
C SER A 16 6.40 -8.00 10.36
N ALA A 17 5.38 -8.20 11.21
CA ALA A 17 3.97 -8.10 10.81
C ALA A 17 3.66 -6.78 10.10
N ALA A 18 4.17 -5.66 10.62
CA ALA A 18 3.98 -4.36 9.99
C ALA A 18 4.52 -4.28 8.55
N GLY A 19 5.63 -4.97 8.25
CA GLY A 19 6.23 -4.93 6.93
C GLY A 19 5.49 -5.79 5.89
N TYR A 20 5.25 -7.08 6.16
CA TYR A 20 4.60 -7.95 5.16
C TYR A 20 3.10 -7.66 5.02
N LEU A 21 2.45 -7.12 6.06
CA LEU A 21 1.06 -6.64 5.92
C LEU A 21 0.97 -5.41 5.03
N GLY A 22 2.04 -4.61 4.91
CA GLY A 22 2.14 -3.58 3.88
C GLY A 22 2.19 -4.14 2.45
N SER A 23 2.84 -5.28 2.27
CA SER A 23 2.84 -6.01 0.99
C SER A 23 1.44 -6.58 0.68
N LEU A 24 0.75 -7.12 1.70
CA LEU A 24 -0.64 -7.56 1.59
C LEU A 24 -1.54 -6.39 1.15
N ALA A 25 -1.46 -5.23 1.80
CA ALA A 25 -2.24 -4.05 1.43
C ALA A 25 -1.96 -3.62 -0.02
N SER A 26 -0.69 -3.58 -0.43
CA SER A 26 -0.25 -3.23 -1.78
C SER A 26 -0.83 -4.16 -2.85
N ALA A 27 -0.73 -5.47 -2.64
CA ALA A 27 -1.27 -6.47 -3.56
C ALA A 27 -2.80 -6.47 -3.58
N LEU A 28 -3.44 -6.45 -2.42
CA LEU A 28 -4.89 -6.47 -2.28
C LEU A 28 -5.54 -5.26 -2.96
N PHE A 29 -4.98 -4.06 -2.77
CA PHE A 29 -5.53 -2.83 -3.36
C PHE A 29 -5.29 -2.78 -4.87
N THR A 30 -4.18 -3.35 -5.36
CA THR A 30 -3.96 -3.55 -6.80
C THR A 30 -5.03 -4.48 -7.37
N ALA A 31 -5.33 -5.59 -6.69
CA ALA A 31 -6.41 -6.50 -7.12
C ALA A 31 -7.79 -5.81 -7.08
N TYR A 32 -8.06 -4.98 -6.09
CA TYR A 32 -9.29 -4.17 -6.03
C TYR A 32 -9.38 -3.17 -7.17
N ALA A 33 -8.28 -2.50 -7.53
CA ALA A 33 -8.21 -1.59 -8.67
C ALA A 33 -8.50 -2.32 -9.99
N VAL A 34 -7.88 -3.48 -10.22
CA VAL A 34 -8.12 -4.33 -11.42
C VAL A 34 -9.60 -4.71 -11.54
N ASN A 35 -10.25 -5.02 -10.42
CA ASN A 35 -11.65 -5.43 -10.37
C ASN A 35 -12.64 -4.24 -10.31
N GLY A 36 -12.18 -3.00 -10.44
CA GLY A 36 -13.05 -1.82 -10.42
C GLY A 36 -13.77 -1.59 -9.08
N LYS A 37 -13.29 -2.18 -7.98
CA LYS A 37 -13.84 -1.95 -6.64
C LYS A 37 -13.60 -0.49 -6.26
N SER A 38 -14.61 0.20 -5.71
CA SER A 38 -14.48 1.62 -5.38
C SER A 38 -13.39 1.83 -4.32
N PRO A 39 -12.46 2.81 -4.48
CA PRO A 39 -11.40 3.07 -3.52
C PRO A 39 -11.88 3.20 -2.08
N ARG A 40 -13.02 3.83 -1.83
CA ARG A 40 -13.59 3.97 -0.47
C ARG A 40 -13.81 2.64 0.27
N GLN A 41 -13.90 1.53 -0.45
CA GLN A 41 -14.16 0.19 0.09
C GLN A 41 -12.87 -0.57 0.44
N TRP A 42 -11.71 -0.08 -0.01
CA TRP A 42 -10.46 -0.85 0.04
C TRP A 42 -9.98 -1.03 1.47
N GLY A 43 -9.97 0.04 2.27
CA GLY A 43 -9.58 0.01 3.67
C GLY A 43 -10.37 -1.00 4.49
N LYS A 44 -11.71 -0.98 4.38
CA LYS A 44 -12.56 -2.00 5.01
C LYS A 44 -12.20 -3.41 4.56
N GLY A 45 -12.00 -3.61 3.26
CA GLY A 45 -11.61 -4.90 2.71
C GLY A 45 -10.26 -5.40 3.24
N LEU A 46 -9.31 -4.51 3.54
CA LEU A 46 -8.07 -4.89 4.21
C LEU A 46 -8.35 -5.41 5.62
N MET A 47 -9.17 -4.68 6.40
CA MET A 47 -9.51 -5.09 7.77
C MET A 47 -10.22 -6.45 7.81
N GLU A 48 -11.08 -6.74 6.83
CA GLU A 48 -11.76 -8.04 6.69
C GLU A 48 -10.80 -9.20 6.35
N VAL A 49 -9.70 -8.94 5.64
CA VAL A 49 -8.71 -9.95 5.24
C VAL A 49 -7.64 -10.20 6.32
N LEU A 50 -7.40 -9.26 7.24
CA LEU A 50 -6.38 -9.42 8.29
C LEU A 50 -6.55 -10.69 9.15
N PRO A 51 -7.76 -11.11 9.57
CA PRO A 51 -7.95 -12.39 10.26
C PRO A 51 -7.48 -13.62 9.46
N GLU A 52 -7.70 -13.62 8.14
CA GLU A 52 -7.25 -14.71 7.25
C GLU A 52 -5.72 -14.72 7.13
N ALA A 53 -5.10 -13.55 6.98
CA ALA A 53 -3.64 -13.41 6.99
C ALA A 53 -3.03 -13.90 8.31
N LYS A 54 -3.68 -13.59 9.44
CA LYS A 54 -3.26 -14.05 10.78
C LYS A 54 -3.36 -15.57 10.92
N ALA A 55 -4.42 -16.17 10.37
CA ALA A 55 -4.59 -17.61 10.32
C ALA A 55 -3.50 -18.28 9.49
N TYR A 56 -3.17 -17.74 8.31
CA TYR A 56 -2.08 -18.24 7.47
C TYR A 56 -0.73 -18.20 8.19
N VAL A 57 -0.37 -17.07 8.83
CA VAL A 57 0.88 -16.94 9.60
C VAL A 57 0.94 -17.95 10.75
N THR A 58 -0.19 -18.18 11.42
CA THR A 58 -0.28 -19.16 12.52
C THR A 58 -0.10 -20.59 12.01
N GLN A 59 -0.73 -20.93 10.88
CA GLN A 59 -0.62 -22.26 10.25
C GLN A 59 0.78 -22.53 9.69
N SER A 60 1.43 -21.51 9.14
CA SER A 60 2.79 -21.59 8.59
C SER A 60 3.82 -21.98 9.66
N GLY A 61 3.59 -21.63 10.93
CA GLY A 61 4.35 -22.15 12.07
C GLY A 61 5.69 -21.45 12.35
N TYR A 62 6.12 -20.49 11.52
CA TYR A 62 7.38 -19.77 11.69
C TYR A 62 7.21 -18.49 12.53
N PHE A 63 7.97 -18.38 13.63
CA PHE A 63 7.99 -17.18 14.51
C PHE A 63 6.59 -16.67 14.90
N VAL A 64 5.64 -17.59 15.15
CA VAL A 64 4.23 -17.26 15.36
C VAL A 64 4.07 -16.29 16.54
N LYS A 65 4.80 -16.53 17.64
CA LYS A 65 4.71 -15.70 18.84
C LYS A 65 5.15 -14.25 18.56
N GLU A 66 6.29 -14.09 17.91
CA GLU A 66 6.87 -12.81 17.54
C GLU A 66 5.95 -12.04 16.58
N ASN A 67 5.39 -12.74 15.59
CA ASN A 67 4.42 -12.18 14.66
C ASN A 67 3.16 -11.67 15.36
N LEU A 68 2.54 -12.52 16.19
CA LEU A 68 1.29 -12.17 16.88
C LEU A 68 1.49 -11.05 17.92
N GLN A 69 2.67 -10.96 18.52
CA GLN A 69 3.00 -9.88 19.46
C GLN A 69 2.97 -8.49 18.80
N HIS A 70 3.41 -8.39 17.53
CA HIS A 70 3.49 -7.12 16.81
C HIS A 70 2.33 -6.87 15.84
N TRP A 71 1.45 -7.85 15.66
CA TRP A 71 0.32 -7.77 14.72
C TRP A 71 -0.58 -6.55 14.94
N SER A 72 -0.92 -6.29 16.20
CA SER A 72 -1.89 -5.26 16.56
C SER A 72 -1.45 -3.84 16.18
N TYR A 73 -0.16 -3.60 15.97
CA TYR A 73 0.33 -2.30 15.54
C TYR A 73 -0.25 -1.90 14.19
N PHE A 74 -0.07 -2.76 13.18
CA PHE A 74 -0.59 -2.50 11.82
C PHE A 74 -2.12 -2.38 11.82
N GLU A 75 -2.80 -3.33 12.48
CA GLU A 75 -4.26 -3.38 12.55
C GLU A 75 -4.84 -2.09 13.15
N LYS A 76 -4.28 -1.61 14.28
CA LYS A 76 -4.77 -0.40 14.96
C LYS A 76 -4.46 0.89 14.21
N GLU A 77 -3.28 1.02 13.59
CA GLU A 77 -2.96 2.23 12.82
C GLU A 77 -3.88 2.37 11.60
N TRP A 78 -4.21 1.25 10.93
CA TRP A 78 -5.18 1.27 9.83
C TRP A 78 -6.60 1.54 10.33
N GLU A 79 -7.06 0.93 11.42
CA GLU A 79 -8.37 1.20 12.00
C GLU A 79 -8.52 2.70 12.33
N LYS A 80 -7.55 3.28 13.07
CA LYS A 80 -7.51 4.70 13.41
C LYS A 80 -7.53 5.61 12.18
N TYR A 81 -6.75 5.28 11.14
CA TYR A 81 -6.75 6.03 9.90
C TYR A 81 -8.12 6.01 9.19
N LEU A 82 -8.74 4.83 9.11
CA LEU A 82 -10.03 4.66 8.45
C LEU A 82 -11.16 5.35 9.21
N GLU A 83 -11.11 5.34 10.55
CA GLU A 83 -12.00 6.14 11.40
C GLU A 83 -11.81 7.64 11.18
N LEU A 84 -10.56 8.11 11.17
CA LEU A 84 -10.21 9.52 10.93
C LEU A 84 -10.76 10.02 9.59
N ARG A 85 -10.70 9.20 8.54
CA ARG A 85 -11.26 9.52 7.21
C ARG A 85 -12.75 9.22 7.09
N GLY A 86 -13.38 8.58 8.08
CA GLY A 86 -14.79 8.23 8.08
C GLY A 86 -15.16 7.14 7.07
N ILE A 87 -14.25 6.19 6.79
CA ILE A 87 -14.41 5.15 5.76
C ILE A 87 -14.20 3.72 6.29
N LEU A 88 -14.17 3.53 7.62
CA LEU A 88 -14.10 2.21 8.24
C LEU A 88 -15.26 1.30 7.80
N ASP A 89 -16.43 1.87 7.51
CA ASP A 89 -17.62 1.13 7.05
C ASP A 89 -17.56 0.67 5.58
N GLY A 90 -16.61 1.22 4.80
CA GLY A 90 -16.47 1.03 3.36
C GLY A 90 -17.66 1.52 2.53
N LYS A 91 -18.52 2.41 3.06
CA LYS A 91 -19.71 2.93 2.38
C LYS A 91 -19.64 4.45 2.23
N SER A 92 -19.18 5.10 3.30
CA SER A 92 -19.09 6.55 3.40
C SER A 92 -18.01 7.13 2.48
N ALA A 93 -18.13 8.42 2.14
CA ALA A 93 -17.10 9.13 1.39
C ALA A 93 -15.99 9.61 2.34
N PRO A 94 -14.71 9.61 1.93
CA PRO A 94 -13.63 10.08 2.78
C PRO A 94 -13.77 11.56 3.08
N VAL A 95 -13.55 11.93 4.35
CA VAL A 95 -13.52 13.31 4.82
C VAL A 95 -12.07 13.73 5.05
N PHE A 96 -11.68 14.85 4.44
CA PHE A 96 -10.36 15.45 4.61
C PHE A 96 -10.46 16.74 5.43
N PRO A 97 -9.45 17.03 6.27
CA PRO A 97 -9.43 18.28 7.03
C PRO A 97 -9.33 19.50 6.10
N LYS A 98 -9.69 20.66 6.63
CA LYS A 98 -9.53 21.96 5.96
C LYS A 98 -8.95 22.96 6.95
N PRO A 99 -7.76 23.52 6.70
CA PRO A 99 -6.89 23.32 5.53
C PRO A 99 -6.18 21.95 5.51
N PHE A 100 -5.76 21.49 4.33
CA PHE A 100 -4.94 20.28 4.14
C PHE A 100 -3.95 20.43 2.97
N GLY A 101 -3.17 21.51 3.02
CA GLY A 101 -2.13 21.85 2.05
C GLY A 101 -0.85 21.05 2.26
N VAL A 102 0.25 21.48 1.63
CA VAL A 102 1.55 20.76 1.67
C VAL A 102 2.04 20.60 3.12
N LYS A 103 2.06 21.70 3.89
CA LYS A 103 2.53 21.70 5.28
C LYS A 103 1.68 20.82 6.18
N GLU A 104 0.35 20.88 6.05
CA GLU A 104 -0.56 20.07 6.85
C GLU A 104 -0.46 18.59 6.50
N ARG A 105 -0.20 18.25 5.23
CA ARG A 105 0.05 16.86 4.80
C ARG A 105 1.36 16.33 5.34
N ASP A 106 2.45 17.09 5.28
CA ASP A 106 3.74 16.66 5.86
C ASP A 106 3.60 16.38 7.36
N GLN A 107 2.92 17.27 8.09
CA GLN A 107 2.66 17.08 9.51
C GLN A 107 1.84 15.80 9.76
N PHE A 108 0.78 15.57 8.98
CA PHE A 108 -0.02 14.34 9.06
C PHE A 108 0.82 13.09 8.72
N TYR A 109 1.70 13.14 7.73
CA TYR A 109 2.56 12.01 7.34
C TYR A 109 3.59 11.68 8.44
N ILE A 110 4.11 12.69 9.13
CA ILE A 110 4.94 12.48 10.33
C ILE A 110 4.13 11.82 11.45
N GLU A 111 2.88 12.25 11.67
CA GLU A 111 2.02 11.72 12.74
C GLU A 111 1.61 10.26 12.56
N VAL A 112 1.44 9.80 11.32
CA VAL A 112 1.13 8.38 11.03
C VAL A 112 2.38 7.50 10.95
N SER A 113 3.57 8.10 10.93
CA SER A 113 4.82 7.36 10.77
C SER A 113 5.24 6.59 12.02
N TYR A 114 6.04 5.54 11.83
CA TYR A 114 6.60 4.79 12.96
C TYR A 114 7.62 5.62 13.76
N SER A 115 8.49 6.37 13.08
CA SER A 115 9.64 7.05 13.72
C SER A 115 9.96 8.42 13.11
N GLY A 116 8.95 9.15 12.65
CA GLY A 116 9.06 10.54 12.19
C GLY A 116 9.31 10.73 10.69
N TRP A 117 9.42 9.65 9.92
CA TRP A 117 9.59 9.71 8.46
C TRP A 117 8.41 9.01 7.77
N GLY A 118 7.41 9.80 7.36
CA GLY A 118 6.15 9.29 6.82
C GLY A 118 6.32 8.52 5.51
N GLY A 119 5.79 7.31 5.48
CA GLY A 119 5.83 6.42 4.33
C GLY A 119 6.98 5.43 4.34
N SER A 120 7.79 5.41 5.41
CA SER A 120 8.99 4.58 5.48
C SER A 120 8.74 3.19 6.07
N SER A 121 7.49 2.82 6.33
CA SER A 121 7.11 1.57 6.98
C SER A 121 5.97 0.88 6.22
N GLY A 122 5.81 -0.42 6.46
CA GLY A 122 4.78 -1.20 5.74
C GLY A 122 3.35 -0.77 6.07
N HIS A 123 3.08 -0.13 7.21
CA HIS A 123 1.74 0.36 7.53
C HIS A 123 1.44 1.71 6.85
N ASP A 124 2.38 2.65 6.85
CA ASP A 124 2.15 4.03 6.42
C ASP A 124 2.43 4.27 4.94
N ALA A 125 3.36 3.54 4.30
CA ALA A 125 3.62 3.68 2.86
C ALA A 125 2.35 3.45 2.01
N PRO A 126 1.66 2.29 2.11
CA PRO A 126 0.38 2.09 1.44
C PRO A 126 -0.74 3.00 1.97
N MET A 127 -0.71 3.43 3.23
CA MET A 127 -1.73 4.33 3.79
C MET A 127 -1.66 5.73 3.18
N ILE A 128 -0.47 6.31 3.05
CA ILE A 128 -0.25 7.62 2.43
C ILE A 128 -0.58 7.56 0.94
N ALA A 129 -0.17 6.49 0.26
CA ALA A 129 -0.54 6.24 -1.13
C ALA A 129 -2.08 6.18 -1.31
N TYR A 130 -2.77 5.54 -0.37
CA TYR A 130 -4.21 5.37 -0.41
C TYR A 130 -4.94 6.68 -0.11
N ASP A 131 -4.42 7.46 0.85
CA ASP A 131 -4.91 8.80 1.16
C ASP A 131 -4.83 9.74 -0.05
N ALA A 132 -3.72 9.69 -0.79
CA ALA A 132 -3.53 10.43 -2.03
C ALA A 132 -4.53 9.99 -3.11
N LEU A 133 -4.69 8.67 -3.32
CA LEU A 133 -5.62 8.12 -4.31
C LEU A 133 -7.08 8.54 -4.03
N LEU A 134 -7.50 8.46 -2.76
CA LEU A 134 -8.85 8.86 -2.32
C LEU A 134 -9.15 10.34 -2.61
N ALA A 135 -8.16 11.22 -2.44
CA ALA A 135 -8.31 12.66 -2.69
C ALA A 135 -8.18 13.03 -4.17
N ALA A 136 -7.34 12.33 -4.93
CA ALA A 136 -6.97 12.70 -6.28
C ALA A 136 -8.03 12.39 -7.34
N GLY A 137 -8.79 11.30 -7.17
CA GLY A 137 -9.67 10.79 -8.23
C GLY A 137 -8.89 10.54 -9.53
N ASP A 138 -9.38 11.02 -10.67
CA ASP A 138 -8.72 10.85 -11.97
C ASP A 138 -7.67 11.93 -12.29
N SER A 139 -7.20 12.68 -11.28
CA SER A 139 -6.16 13.70 -11.45
C SER A 139 -4.76 13.17 -11.10
N TRP A 140 -3.98 12.80 -12.12
CA TRP A 140 -2.56 12.44 -11.96
C TRP A 140 -1.76 13.53 -11.22
N LYS A 141 -2.07 14.81 -11.49
CA LYS A 141 -1.39 15.94 -10.85
C LYS A 141 -1.69 16.03 -9.36
N GLU A 142 -2.95 15.82 -8.95
CA GLU A 142 -3.32 15.84 -7.53
C GLU A 142 -2.74 14.63 -6.80
N LEU A 143 -2.70 13.46 -7.45
CA LEU A 143 -2.01 12.28 -6.92
C LEU A 143 -0.54 12.59 -6.64
N ALA A 144 0.15 13.18 -7.63
CA ALA A 144 1.56 13.53 -7.52
C ALA A 144 1.82 14.55 -6.41
N HIS A 145 1.00 15.59 -6.31
CA HIS A 145 1.10 16.59 -5.24
C HIS A 145 0.94 16.02 -3.82
N ARG A 146 0.32 14.85 -3.67
CA ARG A 146 0.03 14.23 -2.37
C ARG A 146 0.99 13.09 -2.06
N ALA A 147 1.15 12.15 -2.98
CA ALA A 147 1.97 10.96 -2.77
C ALA A 147 3.43 11.13 -3.21
N PHE A 148 3.75 11.99 -4.17
CA PHE A 148 5.11 12.00 -4.75
C PHE A 148 5.95 13.14 -4.21
N PHE A 149 5.29 14.24 -3.82
CA PHE A 149 5.94 15.46 -3.40
C PHE A 149 5.56 15.79 -1.96
N HIS A 150 6.24 15.13 -1.02
CA HIS A 150 6.13 15.37 0.43
C HIS A 150 7.48 15.12 1.12
N GLY A 151 7.65 15.60 2.35
CA GLY A 151 8.91 15.51 3.10
C GLY A 151 9.27 14.14 3.67
N GLY A 152 8.53 13.10 3.29
CA GLY A 152 8.66 11.73 3.81
C GLY A 152 9.43 10.82 2.86
N ASP A 153 9.20 9.51 2.97
CA ASP A 153 9.68 8.48 2.04
C ASP A 153 8.76 8.49 0.80
N SER A 154 9.02 9.47 -0.06
CA SER A 154 8.10 9.91 -1.11
C SER A 154 8.18 9.07 -2.39
N ASP A 155 9.31 8.44 -2.68
CA ASP A 155 9.44 7.51 -3.81
C ASP A 155 8.74 6.18 -3.54
N SER A 156 8.75 5.69 -2.29
CA SER A 156 8.01 4.49 -1.89
C SER A 156 6.50 4.69 -1.98
N THR A 157 5.97 5.77 -1.41
CA THR A 157 4.54 6.12 -1.50
C THR A 157 4.13 6.41 -2.94
N ALA A 158 4.97 7.09 -3.72
CA ALA A 158 4.73 7.34 -5.14
C ALA A 158 4.64 6.05 -5.96
N THR A 159 5.51 5.08 -5.69
CA THR A 159 5.52 3.79 -6.40
C THR A 159 4.21 3.05 -6.18
N ILE A 160 3.73 2.98 -4.94
CA ILE A 160 2.47 2.31 -4.60
C ILE A 160 1.28 3.06 -5.21
N ALA A 161 1.20 4.37 -5.00
CA ALA A 161 0.10 5.21 -5.48
C ALA A 161 0.01 5.23 -7.01
N GLY A 162 1.15 5.35 -7.69
CA GLY A 162 1.25 5.36 -9.15
C GLY A 162 0.82 4.03 -9.76
N CYS A 163 1.15 2.90 -9.12
CA CYS A 163 0.69 1.57 -9.53
C CYS A 163 -0.85 1.49 -9.49
N TRP A 164 -1.46 1.79 -8.34
CA TRP A 164 -2.91 1.71 -8.19
C TRP A 164 -3.66 2.66 -9.12
N TRP A 165 -3.20 3.91 -9.21
CA TRP A 165 -3.82 4.91 -10.07
C TRP A 165 -3.69 4.54 -11.56
N GLY A 166 -2.52 4.03 -11.97
CA GLY A 166 -2.28 3.57 -13.34
C GLY A 166 -3.17 2.41 -13.75
N VAL A 167 -3.45 1.47 -12.83
CA VAL A 167 -4.42 0.39 -13.06
C VAL A 167 -5.82 0.94 -13.30
N MET A 168 -6.23 1.97 -12.54
CA MET A 168 -7.58 2.54 -12.63
C MET A 168 -7.78 3.46 -13.83
N HIS A 169 -6.74 4.19 -14.25
CA HIS A 169 -6.87 5.33 -15.16
C HIS A 169 -5.97 5.25 -16.41
N GLY A 170 -5.10 4.25 -16.50
CA GLY A 170 -4.10 4.14 -17.55
C GLY A 170 -3.20 5.37 -17.59
N PHE A 171 -3.01 5.94 -18.78
CA PHE A 171 -2.18 7.13 -19.00
C PHE A 171 -2.99 8.44 -19.16
N LYS A 172 -4.30 8.43 -18.86
CA LYS A 172 -5.18 9.59 -19.09
C LYS A 172 -4.74 10.81 -18.30
N GLY A 173 -4.33 11.89 -18.96
CA GLY A 173 -3.91 13.13 -18.28
C GLY A 173 -2.48 13.07 -17.70
N VAL A 174 -1.72 12.00 -17.97
CA VAL A 174 -0.29 11.93 -17.65
C VAL A 174 0.50 12.55 -18.80
N ASN A 175 1.36 13.53 -18.51
CA ASN A 175 2.23 14.11 -19.53
C ASN A 175 3.22 13.03 -20.02
N PRO A 176 3.36 12.79 -21.35
CA PRO A 176 4.29 11.81 -21.87
C PRO A 176 5.74 12.00 -21.40
N SER A 177 6.17 13.24 -21.17
CA SER A 177 7.51 13.52 -20.63
C SER A 177 7.80 12.84 -19.29
N ASN A 178 6.76 12.47 -18.53
CA ASN A 178 6.90 11.81 -17.23
C ASN A 178 7.32 10.35 -17.36
N TYR A 179 7.11 9.70 -18.50
CA TYR A 179 7.37 8.27 -18.64
C TYR A 179 8.04 7.85 -19.96
N GLU A 180 8.03 8.70 -20.99
CA GLU A 180 8.45 8.29 -22.34
C GLU A 180 9.90 7.78 -22.41
N LYS A 181 10.78 8.37 -21.59
CA LYS A 181 12.20 8.04 -21.48
C LYS A 181 12.57 7.48 -20.10
N LEU A 182 11.58 6.95 -19.38
CA LEU A 182 11.80 6.35 -18.06
C LEU A 182 12.78 5.19 -18.16
N GLU A 183 13.68 5.10 -17.18
CA GLU A 183 14.58 3.95 -17.06
C GLU A 183 13.77 2.65 -16.99
N TYR A 184 14.23 1.61 -17.69
CA TYR A 184 13.54 0.32 -17.80
C TYR A 184 12.13 0.32 -18.41
N ARG A 185 11.67 1.42 -19.04
CA ARG A 185 10.32 1.50 -19.64
C ARG A 185 9.95 0.26 -20.46
N GLN A 186 10.82 -0.17 -21.37
CA GLN A 186 10.55 -1.34 -22.20
C GLN A 186 10.36 -2.61 -21.37
N ARG A 187 11.23 -2.86 -20.37
CA ARG A 187 11.12 -4.02 -19.47
C ARG A 187 9.83 -3.97 -18.65
N LEU A 188 9.41 -2.79 -18.20
CA LEU A 188 8.15 -2.58 -17.47
C LEU A 188 6.94 -2.88 -18.37
N GLU A 189 6.93 -2.40 -19.60
CA GLU A 189 5.84 -2.66 -20.56
C GLU A 189 5.75 -4.16 -20.92
N GLU A 190 6.88 -4.81 -21.15
CA GLU A 190 6.95 -6.25 -21.42
C GLU A 190 6.43 -7.09 -20.24
N ALA A 191 6.89 -6.79 -19.02
CA ALA A 191 6.42 -7.45 -17.81
C ALA A 191 4.92 -7.22 -17.58
N GLY A 192 4.42 -5.99 -17.79
CA GLY A 192 3.00 -5.67 -17.68
C GLY A 192 2.12 -6.47 -18.63
N ARG A 193 2.53 -6.63 -19.90
CA ARG A 193 1.80 -7.46 -20.89
C ARG A 193 1.82 -8.95 -20.52
N ALA A 194 2.94 -9.45 -20.02
CA ALA A 194 3.05 -10.83 -19.56
C ALA A 194 2.16 -11.11 -18.34
N LEU A 195 2.19 -10.21 -17.33
CA LEU A 195 1.31 -10.29 -16.16
C LEU A 195 -0.17 -10.20 -16.54
N TYR A 196 -0.54 -9.32 -17.47
CA TYR A 196 -1.91 -9.27 -18.00
C TYR A 196 -2.33 -10.60 -18.64
N SER A 197 -1.44 -11.23 -19.42
CA SER A 197 -1.72 -12.50 -20.08
C SER A 197 -1.96 -13.66 -19.09
N LEU A 198 -1.30 -13.61 -17.92
CA LEU A 198 -1.50 -14.56 -16.83
C LEU A 198 -2.74 -14.21 -16.00
N GLY A 199 -2.83 -13.00 -15.47
CA GLY A 199 -3.86 -12.59 -14.51
C GLY A 199 -5.25 -12.35 -15.10
N SER A 200 -5.38 -12.23 -16.43
CA SER A 200 -6.69 -12.13 -17.11
C SER A 200 -7.38 -13.49 -17.29
N LYS A 201 -6.71 -14.59 -16.95
CA LYS A 201 -7.24 -15.95 -16.99
C LYS A 201 -7.18 -16.52 -15.58
N GLU A 202 -8.32 -16.97 -15.08
CA GLU A 202 -8.37 -17.59 -13.77
C GLU A 202 -7.75 -18.99 -13.83
N ASP A 203 -6.64 -19.17 -13.12
CA ASP A 203 -5.93 -20.44 -12.98
C ASP A 203 -5.86 -20.81 -11.49
N THR A 204 -5.96 -22.10 -11.17
CA THR A 204 -5.82 -22.58 -9.79
C THR A 204 -4.36 -22.89 -9.49
N ILE A 205 -3.79 -22.22 -8.50
CA ILE A 205 -2.46 -22.55 -7.97
C ILE A 205 -2.58 -23.84 -7.16
N LEU A 206 -1.70 -24.81 -7.41
CA LEU A 206 -1.56 -25.98 -6.53
C LEU A 206 -1.07 -25.49 -5.17
N GLY A 207 -1.86 -25.72 -4.13
CA GLY A 207 -1.49 -25.37 -2.76
C GLY A 207 -0.20 -26.08 -2.31
N PRO A 208 0.48 -25.56 -1.27
CA PRO A 208 1.58 -26.27 -0.63
C PRO A 208 1.14 -27.64 -0.06
#